data_AF-A0A6G7BYH7-F1
#
_entry.id   AF-A0A6G7BYH7-F1
#
_cell.length_a   1.000
_cell.length_b   1.000
_cell.length_c   1.000
_cell.angle_alpha   90.00
_cell.angle_beta   90.00
_cell.angle_gamma   90.00
#
_symmetry.space_group_name_H-M   'P 1'
#
loop_
_entity.id
_entity.type
_entity.pdbx_description
1 polymer ?
#
loop_
_entity_poly.entity_id
_entity_poly.type
_entity_poly.pdbx_seq_one_letter_code
_entity_poly.pdbx_strand_id
1 'polypeptide(L)' 'MTNWNLIRGAEGTLSAQDIRRNILSYIIKNHPASLIQCIEKEYNTYRIDILGSDSLLFDLQGQFVKANIRKIKG' A
#
# COMPACT_ATOMS: atom_id res chain seq x y z
N MET A 1 3.76 13.65 4.91
CA MET A 1 4.84 13.08 4.08
C MET A 1 4.78 11.57 4.21
N THR A 2 4.73 10.84 3.11
CA THR A 2 4.64 9.37 3.11
C THR A 2 6.00 8.73 3.37
N ASN A 3 6.04 7.72 4.25
CA ASN A 3 7.29 7.05 4.64
C ASN A 3 7.44 5.68 3.97
N TRP A 4 8.05 5.66 2.78
CA TRP A 4 8.32 4.43 2.03
C TRP A 4 9.32 3.47 2.69
N ASN A 5 10.07 3.93 3.69
CA ASN A 5 11.03 3.10 4.44
C ASN A 5 10.35 2.07 5.35
N LEU A 6 9.03 2.19 5.54
CA LEU A 6 8.22 1.17 6.22
C LEU A 6 8.09 -0.12 5.40
N ILE A 7 8.17 -0.01 4.07
CA ILE A 7 8.25 -1.17 3.18
C ILE A 7 9.68 -1.67 3.17
N ARG A 8 9.88 -2.83 3.78
CA ARG A 8 11.16 -3.54 3.88
C ARG A 8 11.07 -4.82 3.05
N GLY A 9 12.22 -5.30 2.60
CA GLY A 9 12.30 -6.60 1.93
C GLY A 9 11.72 -7.70 2.83
N ALA A 10 11.01 -8.65 2.23
CA ALA A 10 10.67 -9.89 2.90
C ALA A 10 11.92 -10.78 2.85
N GLU A 11 12.28 -11.44 3.96
CA GLU A 11 13.48 -12.27 4.04
C GLU A 11 13.50 -13.31 2.90
N GLY A 12 14.51 -13.23 2.03
CA GLY A 12 14.81 -14.24 1.01
C GLY A 12 14.07 -14.17 -0.33
N THR A 13 13.03 -13.35 -0.52
CA THR A 13 12.21 -13.41 -1.76
C THR A 13 12.16 -12.14 -2.61
N LEU A 14 12.00 -10.95 -2.04
CA LEU A 14 11.89 -9.69 -2.81
C LEU A 14 12.56 -8.53 -2.09
N SER A 15 13.25 -7.67 -2.85
CA SER A 15 13.84 -6.46 -2.30
C SER A 15 12.73 -5.46 -1.91
N ALA A 16 13.06 -4.53 -1.00
CA ALA A 16 12.16 -3.42 -0.68
C ALA A 16 11.75 -2.62 -1.93
N GLN A 17 12.64 -2.51 -2.92
CA GLN A 17 12.37 -1.82 -4.18
C GLN A 17 11.36 -2.60 -5.04
N ASP A 18 11.47 -3.92 -5.11
CA ASP A 18 10.51 -4.75 -5.86
C ASP A 18 9.11 -4.69 -5.24
N ILE A 19 9.02 -4.75 -3.91
CA ILE A 19 7.74 -4.65 -3.19
C ILE A 19 7.10 -3.28 -3.45
N ARG A 20 7.88 -2.19 -3.35
CA ARG A 20 7.39 -0.85 -3.67
C ARG A 20 6.93 -0.73 -5.11
N ARG A 21 7.66 -1.33 -6.06
CA ARG A 21 7.28 -1.36 -7.47
C ARG A 21 5.93 -2.06 -7.66
N ASN A 22 5.72 -3.21 -7.05
CA ASN A 22 4.44 -3.95 -7.15
C ASN A 22 3.27 -3.10 -6.64
N ILE A 23 3.42 -2.47 -5.47
CA ILE A 23 2.40 -1.59 -4.87
C ILE A 23 2.10 -0.40 -5.80
N LEU A 24 3.14 0.30 -6.25
CA LEU A 24 2.98 1.46 -7.13
C LEU A 24 2.36 1.11 -8.47
N SER A 25 2.75 -0.02 -9.08
CA SER A 25 2.16 -0.50 -10.33
C SER A 25 0.66 -0.76 -10.18
N TYR A 26 0.23 -1.35 -9.06
CA TYR A 26 -1.19 -1.53 -8.79
C TYR A 26 -1.92 -0.18 -8.64
N ILE A 27 -1.37 0.75 -7.85
CA ILE A 27 -1.99 2.06 -7.61
C ILE A 27 -2.10 2.86 -8.90
N ILE A 28 -1.03 2.95 -9.70
CA ILE A 28 -1.04 3.70 -10.97
C ILE A 28 -2.09 3.13 -11.93
N LYS A 29 -2.24 1.79 -11.98
CA LYS A 29 -3.18 1.12 -12.88
C LYS A 29 -4.64 1.29 -12.45
N ASN A 30 -4.94 1.20 -11.16
CA ASN A 30 -6.33 1.13 -10.65
C ASN A 30 -6.82 2.45 -10.03
N HIS A 31 -5.91 3.30 -9.59
CA HIS A 31 -6.17 4.59 -8.95
C HIS A 31 -5.29 5.69 -9.59
N PRO A 32 -5.44 5.94 -10.90
CA PRO A 32 -4.61 6.92 -11.61
C PRO A 32 -4.75 8.31 -10.98
N ALA A 33 -3.68 9.10 -11.00
CA ALA A 33 -3.60 10.44 -10.43
C ALA A 33 -3.94 10.57 -8.93
N SER A 34 -4.00 9.45 -8.21
CA SER A 34 -4.29 9.45 -6.77
C SER A 34 -3.08 9.83 -5.94
N LEU A 35 -3.29 10.63 -4.90
CA LEU A 35 -2.26 11.00 -3.93
C LEU A 35 -2.26 10.04 -2.75
N ILE A 36 -1.09 9.53 -2.39
CA ILE A 36 -0.95 8.68 -1.19
C ILE A 36 -0.85 9.57 0.03
N GLN A 37 -1.78 9.41 0.97
CA GLN A 37 -1.84 10.13 2.24
C GLN A 37 -0.93 9.50 3.29
N CYS A 38 -1.02 8.18 3.49
CA CYS A 38 -0.29 7.47 4.54
C CYS A 38 0.16 6.07 4.08
N ILE A 39 1.23 5.57 4.68
CA ILE A 39 1.70 4.20 4.55
C ILE A 39 1.88 3.66 5.96
N GLU A 40 1.27 2.52 6.25
CA GLU A 40 1.40 1.82 7.54
C GLU A 40 1.74 0.35 7.31
N LYS A 41 2.46 -0.26 8.26
CA LYS A 41 2.69 -1.71 8.29
C LYS A 41 1.81 -2.30 9.38
N GLU A 42 0.80 -3.07 8.98
CA GLU A 42 -0.13 -3.74 9.88
C GLU A 42 0.13 -5.25 9.81
N TYR A 43 0.76 -5.82 10.84
CA TYR A 43 1.13 -7.24 10.93
C TYR A 43 1.81 -7.76 9.64
N ASN A 44 1.06 -8.50 8.80
CA ASN A 44 1.51 -9.12 7.56
C ASN A 44 1.06 -8.36 6.30
N THR A 45 0.71 -7.08 6.45
CA THR A 45 0.25 -6.24 5.33
C THR A 45 0.86 -4.84 5.37
N TYR A 46 0.93 -4.23 4.20
CA TYR A 46 1.13 -2.81 4.02
C TYR A 46 -0.21 -2.16 3.71
N ARG A 47 -0.60 -1.20 4.53
CA ARG A 47 -1.77 -0.37 4.31
C ARG A 47 -1.36 0.94 3.65
N ILE A 48 -2.01 1.25 2.53
CA ILE A 48 -1.77 2.46 1.76
C ILE A 48 -3.06 3.27 1.74
N ASP A 49 -3.06 4.41 2.41
CA ASP A 49 -4.21 5.30 2.44
C ASP A 49 -4.14 6.25 1.25
N ILE A 50 -5.17 6.22 0.41
CA ILE A 50 -5.34 7.18 -0.68
C ILE A 50 -6.07 8.42 -0.16
N LEU A 51 -5.57 9.61 -0.47
CA LEU A 51 -6.16 10.86 -0.03
C LEU A 51 -7.60 10.99 -0.55
N GLY A 52 -8.54 11.15 0.38
CA GLY A 52 -9.97 11.31 0.06
C GLY A 52 -10.66 10.04 -0.45
N SER A 53 -10.04 8.88 -0.29
CA SER A 53 -10.55 7.59 -0.76
C SER A 53 -10.30 6.48 0.26
N ASP A 54 -10.60 5.25 -0.14
CA ASP A 54 -10.39 4.04 0.64
C ASP A 54 -8.90 3.72 0.85
N SER A 55 -8.64 2.86 1.82
CA SER A 55 -7.30 2.32 2.09
C SER A 55 -7.10 1.03 1.29
N LEU A 56 -5.92 0.81 0.73
CA LEU A 56 -5.55 -0.41 0.01
C LEU A 56 -4.62 -1.25 0.88
N LEU A 57 -4.92 -2.54 1.02
CA LEU A 57 -4.07 -3.50 1.74
C LEU A 57 -3.30 -4.35 0.75
N PHE A 58 -1.99 -4.44 0.96
CA PHE A 58 -1.07 -5.27 0.21
C PHE A 58 -0.39 -6.26 1.15
N ASP A 59 -0.04 -7.46 0.67
CA ASP A 59 0.76 -8.40 1.45
C ASP A 59 2.24 -7.96 1.56
N LEU A 60 3.05 -8.73 2.28
CA LEU A 60 4.48 -8.44 2.44
C LEU A 60 5.30 -8.54 1.13
N GLN A 61 4.72 -9.05 0.04
CA GLN A 61 5.32 -9.11 -1.30
C GLN A 61 4.81 -7.99 -2.22
N GLY A 62 3.93 -7.12 -1.70
CA GLY A 62 3.35 -5.99 -2.43
C GLY A 62 2.21 -6.38 -3.36
N GLN A 63 1.62 -7.57 -3.19
CA GLN A 63 0.44 -7.99 -3.93
C GLN A 63 -0.81 -7.44 -3.27
N PHE A 64 -1.75 -6.93 -4.07
CA PHE A 64 -3.01 -6.40 -3.56
C PHE A 64 -3.86 -7.52 -2.94
N VAL A 65 -4.35 -7.28 -1.73
CA VAL A 65 -5.20 -8.21 -0.98
C VAL A 65 -6.66 -7.75 -1.03
N LYS A 66 -6.93 -6.52 -0.59
CA LYS A 66 -8.28 -5.94 -0.56
C LYS A 66 -8.25 -4.43 -0.34
N ALA A 67 -9.35 -3.77 -0.68
CA ALA A 67 -9.62 -2.42 -0.21
C ALA A 67 -10.31 -2.47 1.17
N ASN A 68 -9.94 -1.56 2.05
CA ASN A 68 -10.63 -1.31 3.31
C ASN A 68 -11.43 -0.01 3.17
N ILE A 69 -12.74 -0.17 3.08
CA ILE A 69 -13.66 0.95 2.86
C ILE A 69 -13.66 1.83 4.11
N ARG A 70 -13.33 3.11 3.95
CA ARG A 70 -13.48 4.06 5.06
C ARG A 70 -14.97 4.24 5.31
N LYS A 71 -15.51 3.52 6.31
CA LYS A 71 -16.87 3.78 6.80
C LYS A 71 -16.87 5.18 7.42
N ILE A 72 -17.44 6.14 6.70
CA ILE A 72 -17.81 7.44 7.27
C ILE A 72 -18.83 7.11 8.36
N LYS A 73 -18.43 7.26 9.63
CA LYS A 73 -19.40 7.26 10.73
C LYS A 73 -20.24 8.52 10.53
N GLY A 74 -21.49 8.33 10.10
CA GLY A 74 -22.51 9.37 10.11
C GLY A 74 -22.88 9.78 11.53
#